data_AF-A0A1D1VXF3-F1
#
_entry.id   AF-A0A1D1VXF3-F1
#
_cell.length_a   1.000
_cell.length_b   1.000
_cell.length_c   1.000
_cell.angle_alpha   90.00
_cell.angle_beta   90.00
_cell.angle_gamma   90.00
#
_symmetry.space_group_name_H-M   'P 1'
#
loop_
_entity.id
_entity.type
_entity.pdbx_description
1 polymer ?
#
loop_
_entity_poly.entity_id
_entity_poly.type
_entity_poly.pdbx_seq_one_letter_code
_entity_poly.pdbx_strand_id
1 'polypeptide(L)'
;MVFQAPDNKERRRLLHHQLEAHFHQDRLLRTPKKNADGAQAIEISRASGSSEQFRRQEASRNRQSPCDHIHFTLYKENMDTMEVVNNMGGFLRVPPRCIQYAGVKDKRAKTVQRVSIKFRDPQRLAQFSRNSIRLGNFTFEKEPLHLGDLTGNYFRLVIRNVTADEDTIRASTDAFVKQGFVNYFGLQRFGTTEVSTVEVGKALLKADWNAAVEAIMKERSNEHERVQRCRKVWAETKDAEAALKAIGNRSCIEAQLLQGLARSHKNDPFGAIQNISRNTRLMYVHSYQSYLWNLAVSYRLRTLGRKPAAGDLVVRSSAEPSAKRLRTSEKQEDDVVVVTSDNVEQYSFSDVVMPIPGYDVQYPDNAVSKYLFELMEADVIDLRAKHKVKDYSLAGCYRRVICRPTDASWQIIRYNDVNQDLQLSDLDLLEGKVEEPKKNEGIHTAVAVKFTLPSSTYATMAIREMLKRSSDHKFTGKNLTADEPLDQDFVSPESMSEGNSV
;
A
#
# COMPACT_ATOMS: atom_id res chain seq x y z
N MET A 1 -13.92 0.98 -42.14
CA MET A 1 -12.45 0.82 -42.14
C MET A 1 -12.05 0.13 -43.44
N VAL A 2 -10.93 0.53 -44.06
CA VAL A 2 -10.44 -0.08 -45.31
C VAL A 2 -9.05 -0.63 -45.04
N PHE A 3 -8.80 -1.88 -45.41
CA PHE A 3 -7.50 -2.54 -45.24
C PHE A 3 -7.02 -3.08 -46.58
N GLN A 4 -5.73 -2.95 -46.86
CA GLN A 4 -5.12 -3.57 -48.02
C GLN A 4 -5.19 -5.10 -47.87
N ALA A 5 -5.68 -5.76 -48.92
CA ALA A 5 -5.85 -7.19 -48.95
C ALA A 5 -4.68 -7.85 -49.70
N PRO A 6 -4.26 -9.07 -49.33
CA PRO A 6 -3.22 -9.80 -50.06
C PRO A 6 -3.55 -9.91 -51.56
N ASP A 7 -2.56 -9.93 -52.46
CA ASP A 7 -2.83 -10.12 -53.91
C ASP A 7 -3.22 -11.56 -54.27
N ASN A 8 -2.90 -12.51 -53.40
CA ASN A 8 -3.28 -13.91 -53.53
C ASN A 8 -4.76 -14.15 -53.16
N LYS A 9 -5.53 -14.73 -54.08
CA LYS A 9 -6.97 -15.00 -53.94
C LYS A 9 -7.32 -15.92 -52.75
N GLU A 10 -6.52 -16.94 -52.49
CA GLU A 10 -6.73 -17.86 -51.36
C GLU A 10 -6.46 -17.19 -50.03
N ARG A 11 -5.37 -16.41 -49.92
CA ARG A 11 -5.07 -15.63 -48.72
C ARG A 11 -6.13 -14.56 -48.44
N ARG A 12 -6.68 -13.92 -49.49
CA ARG A 12 -7.83 -13.01 -49.32
C ARG A 12 -9.06 -13.75 -48.82
N ARG A 13 -9.35 -14.94 -49.36
CA ARG A 13 -10.49 -15.75 -48.93
C ARG A 13 -10.33 -16.20 -47.47
N LEU A 14 -9.13 -16.59 -47.07
CA LEU A 14 -8.81 -16.95 -45.69
C LEU A 14 -8.94 -15.73 -44.76
N LEU A 15 -8.43 -14.57 -45.16
CA LEU A 15 -8.60 -13.31 -44.44
C LEU A 15 -10.07 -12.94 -44.31
N HIS A 16 -10.86 -13.07 -45.39
CA HIS A 16 -12.31 -12.89 -45.36
C HIS A 16 -12.99 -13.82 -44.36
N HIS A 17 -12.62 -15.11 -44.37
CA HIS A 17 -13.18 -16.12 -43.47
C HIS A 17 -12.77 -15.88 -42.01
N GLN A 18 -11.55 -15.43 -41.74
CA GLN A 18 -11.10 -15.05 -40.39
C GLN A 18 -11.77 -13.78 -39.91
N LEU A 19 -11.89 -12.76 -40.77
CA LEU A 19 -12.70 -11.58 -40.49
C LEU A 19 -14.18 -11.95 -40.31
N GLU A 20 -14.68 -13.00 -40.97
CA GLU A 20 -16.00 -13.54 -40.73
C GLU A 20 -16.09 -14.12 -39.33
N ALA A 21 -15.23 -15.08 -39.01
CA ALA A 21 -15.13 -15.69 -37.70
C ALA A 21 -15.07 -14.65 -36.56
N HIS A 22 -14.30 -13.57 -36.76
CA HIS A 22 -14.08 -12.52 -35.77
C HIS A 22 -15.20 -11.47 -35.71
N PHE A 23 -15.79 -11.09 -36.86
CA PHE A 23 -16.78 -10.00 -36.98
C PHE A 23 -18.18 -10.47 -37.42
N HIS A 24 -18.52 -11.75 -37.30
CA HIS A 24 -19.88 -12.29 -37.55
C HIS A 24 -20.99 -11.53 -36.78
N GLN A 25 -20.63 -10.68 -35.83
CA GLN A 25 -21.50 -10.03 -34.85
C GLN A 25 -21.67 -8.50 -35.01
N ASP A 26 -21.07 -7.82 -35.99
CA ASP A 26 -21.14 -6.34 -36.04
C ASP A 26 -21.99 -5.76 -37.19
N ARG A 27 -22.82 -6.60 -37.83
CA ARG A 27 -23.54 -6.26 -39.08
C ARG A 27 -22.57 -5.62 -40.10
N LEU A 28 -21.34 -6.12 -40.20
CA LEU A 28 -20.34 -5.50 -41.06
C LEU A 28 -20.52 -5.93 -42.51
N LEU A 29 -20.95 -4.98 -43.35
CA LEU A 29 -20.88 -5.07 -44.81
C LEU A 29 -19.42 -5.08 -45.23
N ARG A 30 -19.10 -6.01 -46.13
CA ARG A 30 -17.75 -6.19 -46.66
C ARG A 30 -17.77 -6.03 -48.15
N THR A 31 -17.14 -4.98 -48.63
CA THR A 31 -17.12 -4.67 -50.05
C THR A 31 -15.69 -4.80 -50.55
N PRO A 32 -15.42 -5.73 -51.49
CA PRO A 32 -14.17 -5.73 -52.23
C PRO A 32 -14.03 -4.38 -52.94
N LYS A 33 -12.91 -3.68 -52.73
CA LYS A 33 -12.58 -2.44 -53.42
C LYS A 33 -11.15 -2.49 -53.94
N LYS A 34 -10.83 -1.55 -54.82
CA LYS A 34 -9.45 -1.16 -55.09
C LYS A 34 -9.15 0.11 -54.31
N ASN A 35 -7.98 0.18 -53.69
CA ASN A 35 -7.47 1.41 -53.08
C ASN A 35 -7.17 2.45 -54.16
N ALA A 36 -6.86 3.69 -53.74
CA ALA A 36 -6.47 4.77 -54.64
C ALA A 36 -5.32 4.37 -55.59
N ASP A 37 -4.42 3.50 -55.13
CA ASP A 37 -3.27 2.98 -55.90
C ASP A 37 -3.58 1.72 -56.73
N GLY A 38 -4.85 1.33 -56.86
CA GLY A 38 -5.27 0.16 -57.65
C GLY A 38 -5.11 -1.21 -56.96
N ALA A 39 -4.50 -1.26 -55.77
CA ALA A 39 -4.33 -2.47 -54.97
C ALA A 39 -5.65 -3.02 -54.42
N GLN A 40 -5.78 -4.35 -54.32
CA GLN A 40 -6.97 -5.01 -53.75
C GLN A 40 -7.14 -4.66 -52.26
N ALA A 41 -8.37 -4.39 -51.85
CA ALA A 41 -8.69 -4.02 -50.48
C ALA A 41 -10.08 -4.48 -50.05
N ILE A 42 -10.26 -4.54 -48.73
CA ILE A 42 -11.51 -4.93 -48.10
C ILE A 42 -11.99 -3.74 -47.27
N GLU A 43 -13.13 -3.19 -47.67
CA GLU A 43 -13.85 -2.20 -46.88
C GLU A 43 -14.82 -2.91 -45.93
N ILE A 44 -14.76 -2.54 -44.67
CA ILE A 44 -15.63 -3.02 -43.60
C ILE A 44 -16.48 -1.84 -43.10
N SER A 45 -17.79 -1.90 -43.27
CA SER A 45 -18.75 -0.86 -42.85
C SER A 45 -19.93 -1.45 -42.08
N ARG A 46 -20.60 -0.70 -41.19
CA ARG A 46 -21.74 -1.22 -40.38
C ARG A 46 -23.07 -1.08 -41.14
N ALA A 47 -23.91 -2.11 -41.11
CA ALA A 47 -25.26 -2.08 -41.65
C ALA A 47 -26.25 -1.47 -40.64
N SER A 48 -27.13 -0.58 -41.11
CA SER A 48 -28.11 0.17 -40.31
C SER A 48 -29.32 -0.69 -39.90
N GLY A 49 -29.64 -0.80 -38.61
CA GLY A 49 -30.77 -1.61 -38.08
C GLY A 49 -30.60 -2.08 -36.62
N SER A 50 -31.74 -2.32 -35.95
CA SER A 50 -31.95 -2.20 -34.49
C SER A 50 -31.12 -3.12 -33.58
N SER A 51 -30.85 -2.59 -32.38
CA SER A 51 -29.76 -2.92 -31.46
C SER A 51 -30.09 -3.93 -30.34
N GLU A 52 -31.33 -4.42 -30.22
CA GLU A 52 -31.75 -5.18 -29.02
C GLU A 52 -31.42 -6.68 -29.04
N GLN A 53 -31.47 -7.36 -30.19
CA GLN A 53 -31.14 -8.80 -30.26
C GLN A 53 -29.65 -9.10 -29.99
N PHE A 54 -28.77 -8.10 -30.15
CA PHE A 54 -27.32 -8.26 -30.05
C PHE A 54 -26.80 -8.40 -28.62
N ARG A 55 -27.38 -7.68 -27.66
CA ARG A 55 -26.98 -7.76 -26.24
C ARG A 55 -27.15 -9.16 -25.65
N ARG A 56 -28.07 -9.98 -26.18
CA ARG A 56 -28.33 -11.35 -25.70
C ARG A 56 -27.36 -12.39 -26.27
N GLN A 57 -26.79 -12.20 -27.47
CA GLN A 57 -25.87 -13.16 -28.08
C GLN A 57 -24.39 -12.91 -27.76
N GLU A 58 -23.99 -11.66 -27.48
CA GLU A 58 -22.65 -11.32 -26.96
C GLU A 58 -22.38 -12.02 -25.61
N ALA A 59 -23.42 -12.19 -24.78
CA ALA A 59 -23.37 -12.96 -23.54
C ALA A 59 -23.21 -14.49 -23.74
N SER A 60 -23.54 -15.02 -24.93
CA SER A 60 -23.57 -16.45 -25.23
C SER A 60 -22.23 -17.00 -25.74
N ARG A 61 -21.53 -16.28 -26.63
CA ARG A 61 -20.18 -16.66 -27.10
C ARG A 61 -19.06 -16.29 -26.12
N ASN A 62 -19.32 -15.39 -25.17
CA ASN A 62 -18.48 -15.14 -24.00
C ASN A 62 -18.45 -16.34 -22.99
N ARG A 63 -18.66 -17.59 -23.42
CA ARG A 63 -18.64 -18.77 -22.55
C ARG A 63 -17.45 -19.71 -22.80
N GLN A 64 -16.57 -19.41 -23.75
CA GLN A 64 -15.52 -20.33 -24.20
C GLN A 64 -14.07 -20.00 -23.79
N SER A 65 -13.79 -18.89 -23.11
CA SER A 65 -12.49 -18.71 -22.45
C SER A 65 -12.47 -19.48 -21.13
N PRO A 66 -11.54 -20.43 -20.92
CA PRO A 66 -11.48 -21.22 -19.69
C PRO A 66 -11.04 -20.42 -18.45
N CYS A 67 -10.56 -19.19 -18.64
CA CYS A 67 -10.08 -18.28 -17.59
C CYS A 67 -10.72 -16.88 -17.75
N ASP A 68 -11.29 -16.36 -16.66
CA ASP A 68 -12.03 -15.09 -16.64
C ASP A 68 -11.15 -13.87 -16.32
N HIS A 69 -9.92 -14.09 -15.84
CA HIS A 69 -9.04 -13.03 -15.36
C HIS A 69 -7.76 -12.94 -16.17
N ILE A 70 -7.42 -11.72 -16.62
CA ILE A 70 -6.10 -11.40 -17.14
C ILE A 70 -5.26 -10.91 -15.97
N HIS A 71 -4.16 -11.58 -15.71
CA HIS A 71 -3.13 -11.09 -14.80
C HIS A 71 -2.01 -10.43 -15.58
N PHE A 72 -1.49 -9.33 -15.07
CA PHE A 72 -0.46 -8.53 -15.72
C PHE A 72 0.41 -7.81 -14.69
N THR A 73 1.60 -7.42 -15.13
CA THR A 73 2.52 -6.59 -14.36
C THR A 73 2.24 -5.13 -14.67
N LEU A 74 2.00 -4.35 -13.62
CA LEU A 74 1.83 -2.90 -13.66
C LEU A 74 3.10 -2.24 -13.14
N TYR A 75 3.76 -1.46 -14.01
CA TYR A 75 4.74 -0.45 -13.65
C TYR A 75 4.06 0.91 -13.54
N LYS A 76 4.34 1.67 -12.49
CA LYS A 76 3.90 3.07 -12.34
C LYS A 76 4.99 3.95 -11.73
N GLU A 77 5.01 5.23 -12.11
CA GLU A 77 5.91 6.25 -11.56
C GLU A 77 5.14 7.43 -10.97
N ASN A 78 5.46 7.84 -9.75
CA ASN A 78 4.89 9.04 -9.11
C ASN A 78 3.34 9.07 -9.04
N MET A 79 2.69 7.90 -9.03
CA MET A 79 1.24 7.75 -9.08
C MET A 79 0.72 6.81 -7.99
N ASP A 80 -0.46 7.10 -7.47
CA ASP A 80 -1.15 6.21 -6.53
C ASP A 80 -1.77 5.01 -7.26
N THR A 81 -1.74 3.81 -6.66
CA THR A 81 -2.31 2.60 -7.28
C THR A 81 -3.80 2.77 -7.61
N MET A 82 -4.59 3.42 -6.73
CA MET A 82 -6.01 3.65 -6.96
C MET A 82 -6.27 4.65 -8.08
N GLU A 83 -5.39 5.65 -8.24
CA GLU A 83 -5.46 6.58 -9.37
C GLU A 83 -5.28 5.83 -10.71
N VAL A 84 -4.30 4.92 -10.79
CA VAL A 84 -4.09 4.08 -11.97
C VAL A 84 -5.32 3.20 -12.23
N VAL A 85 -5.84 2.54 -11.19
CA VAL A 85 -7.03 1.67 -11.28
C VAL A 85 -8.27 2.42 -11.76
N ASN A 86 -8.54 3.62 -11.23
CA ASN A 86 -9.68 4.44 -11.65
C ASN A 86 -9.55 4.90 -13.11
N ASN A 87 -8.37 5.36 -13.50
CA ASN A 87 -8.08 5.76 -14.88
C ASN A 87 -8.24 4.59 -15.86
N MET A 88 -7.73 3.41 -15.49
CA MET A 88 -7.86 2.19 -16.27
C MET A 88 -9.32 1.74 -16.38
N GLY A 89 -10.07 1.79 -15.29
CA GLY A 89 -11.51 1.48 -15.29
C GLY A 89 -12.29 2.39 -16.25
N GLY A 90 -12.01 3.69 -16.24
CA GLY A 90 -12.61 4.64 -17.19
C GLY A 90 -12.27 4.32 -18.65
N PHE A 91 -10.99 4.06 -18.95
CA PHE A 91 -10.52 3.73 -20.30
C PHE A 91 -11.12 2.41 -20.84
N LEU A 92 -11.14 1.38 -20.01
CA LEU A 92 -11.68 0.06 -20.36
C LEU A 92 -13.20 -0.02 -20.27
N ARG A 93 -13.85 0.99 -19.65
CA ARG A 93 -15.28 1.02 -19.32
C ARG A 93 -15.69 -0.15 -18.42
N VAL A 94 -14.86 -0.45 -17.42
CA VAL A 94 -15.14 -1.45 -16.39
C VAL A 94 -15.15 -0.80 -15.01
N PRO A 95 -15.99 -1.28 -14.08
CA PRO A 95 -15.95 -0.80 -12.70
C PRO A 95 -14.56 -1.02 -12.07
N PRO A 96 -14.01 -0.06 -11.29
CA PRO A 96 -12.71 -0.21 -10.61
C PRO A 96 -12.58 -1.48 -9.76
N ARG A 97 -13.68 -1.95 -9.17
CA ARG A 97 -13.74 -3.21 -8.39
C ARG A 97 -13.35 -4.47 -9.19
N CYS A 98 -13.41 -4.41 -10.52
CA CYS A 98 -13.01 -5.51 -11.39
C CYS A 98 -11.49 -5.58 -11.59
N ILE A 99 -10.74 -4.56 -11.15
CA ILE A 99 -9.28 -4.48 -11.20
C ILE A 99 -8.78 -4.73 -9.77
N GLN A 100 -8.16 -5.88 -9.56
CA GLN A 100 -7.73 -6.34 -8.25
C GLN A 100 -6.21 -6.45 -8.19
N TYR A 101 -5.66 -6.29 -6.99
CA TYR A 101 -4.23 -6.27 -6.74
C TYR A 101 -3.95 -6.76 -5.32
N ALA A 102 -2.72 -7.20 -5.07
CA ALA A 102 -2.34 -7.77 -3.79
C ALA A 102 -2.11 -6.72 -2.68
N GLY A 103 -1.72 -5.51 -3.06
CA GLY A 103 -1.55 -4.38 -2.15
C GLY A 103 -1.27 -3.08 -2.90
N VAL A 104 -1.51 -1.94 -2.24
CA VAL A 104 -1.15 -0.61 -2.75
C VAL A 104 0.36 -0.41 -2.62
N LYS A 105 0.96 0.32 -3.56
CA LYS A 105 2.40 0.66 -3.55
C LYS A 105 2.58 2.17 -3.45
N ASP A 106 3.72 2.60 -2.92
CA ASP A 106 4.04 4.00 -2.69
C ASP A 106 3.81 4.87 -3.93
N LYS A 107 3.23 6.07 -3.71
CA LYS A 107 3.00 7.04 -4.78
C LYS A 107 4.32 7.59 -5.30
N ARG A 108 5.17 8.12 -4.41
CA ARG A 108 6.44 8.78 -4.74
C ARG A 108 7.57 7.76 -4.96
N ALA A 109 7.39 6.89 -5.93
CA ALA A 109 8.35 5.85 -6.29
C ALA A 109 8.10 5.37 -7.74
N LYS A 110 9.09 4.64 -8.28
CA LYS A 110 8.91 3.73 -9.43
C LYS A 110 8.56 2.36 -8.86
N THR A 111 7.34 1.88 -9.10
CA THR A 111 6.84 0.65 -8.45
C THR A 111 6.34 -0.34 -9.48
N VAL A 112 6.60 -1.63 -9.23
CA VAL A 112 6.11 -2.75 -10.04
C VAL A 112 5.23 -3.64 -9.16
N GLN A 113 4.06 -4.03 -9.66
CA GLN A 113 3.16 -4.92 -8.94
C GLN A 113 2.35 -5.81 -9.89
N ARG A 114 1.92 -6.97 -9.41
CA ARG A 114 0.92 -7.80 -10.10
C ARG A 114 -0.48 -7.23 -9.92
N VAL A 115 -1.25 -7.26 -10.99
CA VAL A 115 -2.66 -6.84 -11.05
C VAL A 115 -3.44 -7.90 -11.82
N SER A 116 -4.67 -8.16 -11.43
CA SER A 116 -5.61 -9.01 -12.15
C SER A 116 -6.85 -8.22 -12.52
N ILE A 117 -7.44 -8.50 -13.67
CA ILE A 117 -8.67 -7.86 -14.10
C ILE A 117 -9.62 -8.89 -14.70
N LYS A 118 -10.89 -8.85 -14.32
CA LYS A 118 -11.93 -9.61 -15.02
C LYS A 118 -12.20 -8.95 -16.37
N PHE A 119 -11.44 -9.35 -17.38
CA PHE A 119 -11.41 -8.76 -18.72
C PHE A 119 -10.90 -9.79 -19.73
N ARG A 120 -11.16 -9.56 -21.02
CA ARG A 120 -10.89 -10.57 -22.06
C ARG A 120 -10.12 -10.07 -23.28
N ASP A 121 -9.74 -8.80 -23.29
CA ASP A 121 -9.00 -8.18 -24.38
C ASP A 121 -7.63 -7.66 -23.88
N PRO A 122 -6.57 -8.50 -23.94
CA PRO A 122 -5.24 -8.08 -23.52
C PRO A 122 -4.65 -7.00 -24.45
N GLN A 123 -5.07 -6.90 -25.71
CA GLN A 123 -4.57 -5.89 -26.64
C GLN A 123 -5.06 -4.50 -26.23
N ARG A 124 -6.36 -4.38 -25.94
CA ARG A 124 -6.92 -3.13 -25.42
C ARG A 124 -6.35 -2.78 -24.05
N LEU A 125 -6.06 -3.77 -23.21
CA LEU A 125 -5.35 -3.53 -21.95
C LEU A 125 -3.95 -2.94 -22.21
N ALA A 126 -3.17 -3.54 -23.11
CA ALA A 126 -1.83 -3.06 -23.45
C ALA A 126 -1.82 -1.60 -23.98
N GLN A 127 -2.86 -1.19 -24.71
CA GLN A 127 -3.05 0.19 -25.20
C GLN A 127 -3.20 1.25 -24.08
N PHE A 128 -3.46 0.84 -22.83
CA PHE A 128 -3.47 1.76 -21.69
C PHE A 128 -2.05 2.23 -21.28
N SER A 129 -1.00 1.54 -21.74
CA SER A 129 0.38 1.90 -21.44
C SER A 129 0.74 3.30 -21.97
N ARG A 130 1.44 4.09 -21.16
CA ARG A 130 1.89 5.47 -21.42
C ARG A 130 3.13 5.76 -20.57
N ASN A 131 3.81 6.91 -20.75
CA ASN A 131 5.14 7.15 -20.18
C ASN A 131 5.30 6.73 -18.70
N SER A 132 4.42 7.18 -17.81
CA SER A 132 4.51 6.85 -16.38
C SER A 132 3.78 5.56 -15.97
N ILE A 133 3.20 4.80 -16.91
CA ILE A 133 2.47 3.54 -16.65
C ILE A 133 2.78 2.52 -17.76
N ARG A 134 3.39 1.38 -17.43
CA ARG A 134 3.59 0.28 -18.40
C ARG A 134 2.90 -0.98 -17.94
N LEU A 135 2.22 -1.65 -18.86
CA LEU A 135 1.61 -2.95 -18.62
C LEU A 135 2.35 -4.03 -19.41
N GLY A 136 2.63 -5.16 -18.79
CA GLY A 136 3.34 -6.27 -19.42
C GLY A 136 3.06 -7.62 -18.77
N ASN A 137 3.72 -8.67 -19.26
CA ASN A 137 3.67 -10.03 -18.70
C ASN A 137 2.23 -10.56 -18.53
N PHE A 138 1.40 -10.42 -19.56
CA PHE A 138 0.00 -10.85 -19.52
C PHE A 138 -0.12 -12.38 -19.44
N THR A 139 -0.94 -12.89 -18.52
CA THR A 139 -1.33 -14.31 -18.43
C THR A 139 -2.83 -14.41 -18.15
N PHE A 140 -3.43 -15.56 -18.49
CA PHE A 140 -4.83 -15.84 -18.18
C PHE A 140 -4.91 -16.82 -17.02
N GLU A 141 -5.66 -16.46 -15.99
CA GLU A 141 -5.81 -17.27 -14.78
C GLU A 141 -7.29 -17.36 -14.35
N LYS A 142 -7.61 -18.40 -13.59
CA LYS A 142 -8.99 -18.67 -13.14
C LYS A 142 -9.40 -17.71 -12.03
N GLU A 143 -8.52 -17.55 -11.04
CA GLU A 143 -8.78 -16.73 -9.85
C GLU A 143 -8.21 -15.33 -10.02
N PRO A 144 -8.84 -14.31 -9.43
CA PRO A 144 -8.24 -13.00 -9.33
C PRO A 144 -7.23 -12.91 -8.18
N LEU A 145 -6.45 -11.83 -8.18
CA LEU A 145 -5.69 -11.40 -7.02
C LEU A 145 -6.59 -10.81 -5.95
N HIS A 146 -6.09 -10.84 -4.73
CA HIS A 146 -6.75 -10.32 -3.57
C HIS A 146 -5.77 -9.61 -2.64
N LEU A 147 -6.29 -8.66 -1.87
CA LEU A 147 -5.51 -7.97 -0.85
C LEU A 147 -4.91 -8.99 0.13
N GLY A 148 -3.59 -8.93 0.30
CA GLY A 148 -2.85 -9.87 1.15
C GLY A 148 -2.22 -11.06 0.41
N ASP A 149 -2.43 -11.22 -0.90
CA ASP A 149 -1.83 -12.31 -1.67
C ASP A 149 -0.30 -12.15 -1.88
N LEU A 150 0.27 -10.98 -1.54
CA LEU A 150 1.72 -10.78 -1.60
C LEU A 150 2.41 -11.32 -0.34
N THR A 151 3.59 -11.90 -0.53
CA THR A 151 4.47 -12.30 0.58
C THR A 151 5.31 -11.13 1.09
N GLY A 152 5.66 -10.19 0.21
CA GLY A 152 6.55 -9.08 0.54
C GLY A 152 6.80 -8.11 -0.60
N ASN A 153 7.80 -7.26 -0.43
CA ASN A 153 8.25 -6.27 -1.39
C ASN A 153 9.78 -6.25 -1.44
N TYR A 154 10.34 -6.25 -2.65
CA TYR A 154 11.75 -6.00 -2.88
C TYR A 154 12.00 -4.52 -3.11
N PHE A 155 12.91 -3.94 -2.34
CA PHE A 155 13.25 -2.54 -2.37
C PHE A 155 14.62 -2.34 -3.00
N ARG A 156 14.73 -1.29 -3.81
CA ARG A 156 15.98 -0.74 -4.34
C ARG A 156 15.99 0.74 -3.97
N LEU A 157 16.82 1.10 -3.01
CA LEU A 157 16.85 2.43 -2.41
C LEU A 157 18.22 3.05 -2.55
N VAL A 158 18.25 4.37 -2.74
CA VAL A 158 19.48 5.16 -2.72
C VAL A 158 19.33 6.28 -1.69
N ILE A 159 20.12 6.22 -0.63
CA ILE A 159 20.23 7.28 0.37
C ILE A 159 21.31 8.23 -0.11
N ARG A 160 20.92 9.46 -0.47
CA ARG A 160 21.85 10.48 -0.99
C ARG A 160 22.41 11.37 0.10
N ASN A 161 23.53 12.03 -0.20
CA ASN A 161 24.21 12.99 0.67
C ASN A 161 24.46 12.46 2.09
N VAL A 162 25.03 11.25 2.17
CA VAL A 162 25.44 10.66 3.44
C VAL A 162 26.73 11.33 3.91
N THR A 163 26.71 11.88 5.11
CA THR A 163 27.82 12.66 5.69
C THR A 163 28.72 11.86 6.63
N ALA A 164 28.31 10.66 7.02
CA ALA A 164 29.11 9.75 7.83
C ALA A 164 30.32 9.21 7.05
N ASP A 165 31.37 8.84 7.77
CA ASP A 165 32.54 8.15 7.22
C ASP A 165 32.18 6.71 6.77
N GLU A 166 33.06 6.10 5.97
CA GLU A 166 32.79 4.78 5.39
C GLU A 166 32.69 3.67 6.43
N ASP A 167 33.44 3.76 7.55
CA ASP A 167 33.42 2.74 8.59
C ASP A 167 32.09 2.77 9.35
N THR A 168 31.60 3.98 9.67
CA THR A 168 30.27 4.17 10.25
C THR A 168 29.16 3.66 9.31
N ILE A 169 29.25 3.95 8.01
CA ILE A 169 28.28 3.47 7.01
C ILE A 169 28.28 1.93 6.97
N ARG A 170 29.46 1.31 6.92
CA ARG A 170 29.64 -0.13 6.88
C ARG A 170 29.09 -0.79 8.13
N ALA A 171 29.46 -0.30 9.32
CA ALA A 171 29.00 -0.83 10.59
C ALA A 171 27.47 -0.76 10.72
N SER A 172 26.87 0.38 10.39
CA SER A 172 25.41 0.57 10.49
C SER A 172 24.64 -0.31 9.49
N THR A 173 25.11 -0.38 8.23
CA THR A 173 24.42 -1.15 7.20
C THR A 173 24.59 -2.66 7.42
N ASP A 174 25.77 -3.12 7.86
CA ASP A 174 25.99 -4.52 8.22
C ASP A 174 25.18 -4.93 9.46
N ALA A 175 25.05 -4.04 10.45
CA ALA A 175 24.17 -4.28 11.61
C ALA A 175 22.70 -4.39 11.17
N PHE A 176 22.23 -3.53 10.28
CA PHE A 176 20.88 -3.62 9.70
C PHE A 176 20.65 -4.97 8.99
N VAL A 177 21.60 -5.42 8.16
CA VAL A 177 21.50 -6.70 7.44
C VAL A 177 21.48 -7.88 8.42
N LYS A 178 22.38 -7.90 9.41
CA LYS A 178 22.53 -9.04 10.34
C LYS A 178 21.45 -9.08 11.41
N GLN A 179 21.11 -7.93 11.99
CA GLN A 179 20.27 -7.83 13.18
C GLN A 179 18.81 -7.47 12.84
N GLY A 180 18.56 -6.88 11.67
CA GLY A 180 17.26 -6.35 11.30
C GLY A 180 16.92 -5.05 12.02
N PHE A 181 15.63 -4.72 12.06
CA PHE A 181 15.11 -3.50 12.66
C PHE A 181 13.82 -3.79 13.42
N VAL A 182 13.45 -2.87 14.32
CA VAL A 182 12.18 -2.97 15.04
C VAL A 182 11.02 -2.71 14.07
N ASN A 183 10.04 -3.61 14.05
CA ASN A 183 8.99 -3.63 13.03
C ASN A 183 7.85 -2.62 13.33
N TYR A 184 8.21 -1.38 13.66
CA TYR A 184 7.27 -0.31 13.95
C TYR A 184 6.31 -0.03 12.79
N PHE A 185 5.12 0.41 13.14
CA PHE A 185 4.27 1.13 12.20
C PHE A 185 4.91 2.49 11.92
N GLY A 186 5.24 2.76 10.66
CA GLY A 186 5.84 4.04 10.25
C GLY A 186 4.84 5.20 10.27
N LEU A 187 5.34 6.45 10.22
CA LEU A 187 4.53 7.68 10.30
C LEU A 187 3.37 7.75 9.29
N GLN A 188 3.55 7.15 8.11
CA GLN A 188 2.50 7.03 7.09
C GLN A 188 1.22 6.36 7.63
N ARG A 189 1.33 5.49 8.65
CA ARG A 189 0.20 4.83 9.31
C ARG A 189 -0.63 5.79 10.17
N PHE A 190 0.01 6.84 10.69
CA PHE A 190 -0.61 7.81 11.60
C PHE A 190 -1.11 9.06 10.88
N GLY A 191 -0.89 9.16 9.57
CA GLY A 191 -1.17 10.34 8.77
C GLY A 191 0.07 11.22 8.63
N THR A 192 0.17 11.94 7.51
CA THR A 192 1.33 12.80 7.20
C THR A 192 1.06 14.29 7.46
N THR A 193 -0.02 14.59 8.18
CA THR A 193 -0.48 15.97 8.45
C THR A 193 -0.58 16.21 9.94
N GLU A 194 -0.82 17.46 10.33
CA GLU A 194 -0.85 17.92 11.73
C GLU A 194 -1.92 17.22 12.60
N VAL A 195 -2.94 16.60 11.99
CA VAL A 195 -3.94 15.83 12.72
C VAL A 195 -3.62 14.35 12.63
N SER A 196 -3.27 13.78 13.77
CA SER A 196 -3.04 12.35 13.91
C SER A 196 -4.34 11.58 13.66
N THR A 197 -4.29 10.62 12.73
CA THR A 197 -5.38 9.65 12.51
C THR A 197 -5.73 8.87 13.78
N VAL A 198 -4.79 8.79 14.74
CA VAL A 198 -4.97 8.16 16.05
C VAL A 198 -6.08 8.86 16.83
N GLU A 199 -6.16 10.19 16.79
CA GLU A 199 -7.16 10.95 17.53
C GLU A 199 -8.57 10.70 16.98
N VAL A 200 -8.71 10.57 15.66
CA VAL A 200 -9.97 10.13 15.04
C VAL A 200 -10.31 8.71 15.49
N GLY A 201 -9.32 7.81 15.51
CA GLY A 201 -9.49 6.43 15.98
C GLY A 201 -9.98 6.34 17.42
N LYS A 202 -9.38 7.14 18.33
CA LYS A 202 -9.79 7.24 19.73
C LYS A 202 -11.23 7.73 19.86
N ALA A 203 -11.60 8.80 19.17
CA ALA A 203 -12.97 9.33 19.20
C ALA A 203 -14.00 8.28 18.74
N LEU A 204 -13.71 7.56 17.66
CA LEU A 204 -14.58 6.49 17.16
C LEU A 204 -14.73 5.33 18.15
N LEU A 205 -13.65 4.94 18.83
CA LEU A 205 -13.65 3.84 19.81
C LEU A 205 -14.33 4.22 21.13
N LYS A 206 -14.36 5.51 21.48
CA LYS A 206 -15.13 6.04 22.62
C LYS A 206 -16.61 6.26 22.27
N ALA A 207 -17.01 6.01 21.02
CA ALA A 207 -18.31 6.38 20.47
C ALA A 207 -18.63 7.90 20.58
N ASP A 208 -17.59 8.75 20.62
CA ASP A 208 -17.73 10.20 20.56
C ASP A 208 -17.73 10.64 19.10
N TRP A 209 -18.90 10.54 18.48
CA TRP A 209 -19.10 10.83 17.06
C TRP A 209 -18.86 12.30 16.72
N ASN A 210 -19.18 13.23 17.63
CA ASN A 210 -18.95 14.65 17.42
C ASN A 210 -17.45 14.96 17.41
N ALA A 211 -16.69 14.43 18.39
CA ALA A 211 -15.25 14.58 18.38
C ALA A 211 -14.60 13.96 17.13
N ALA A 212 -15.13 12.84 16.64
CA ALA A 212 -14.65 12.22 15.41
C ALA A 212 -14.91 13.11 14.18
N VAL A 213 -16.11 13.72 14.06
CA VAL A 213 -16.43 14.68 12.99
C VAL A 213 -15.47 15.87 13.04
N GLU A 214 -15.29 16.46 14.22
CA GLU A 214 -14.43 17.62 14.40
C GLU A 214 -12.95 17.29 14.12
N ALA A 215 -12.46 16.14 14.58
CA ALA A 215 -11.10 15.69 14.27
C ALA A 215 -10.89 15.46 12.77
N ILE A 216 -11.89 14.88 12.08
CA ILE A 216 -11.85 14.70 10.63
C ILE A 216 -11.88 16.04 9.89
N MET A 217 -12.57 17.07 10.39
CA MET A 217 -12.77 18.36 9.73
C MET A 217 -11.85 19.50 10.21
N LYS A 218 -11.03 19.26 11.25
CA LYS A 218 -10.06 20.23 11.79
C LYS A 218 -9.13 20.79 10.72
N GLU A 219 -8.89 22.10 10.74
CA GLU A 219 -7.97 22.78 9.81
C GLU A 219 -6.54 22.24 9.90
N ARG A 220 -5.85 22.20 8.75
CA ARG A 220 -4.52 21.61 8.58
C ARG A 220 -3.69 22.36 7.55
N SER A 221 -2.40 22.51 7.83
CA SER A 221 -1.44 22.99 6.83
C SER A 221 -1.05 21.88 5.85
N ASN A 222 -0.49 22.25 4.68
CA ASN A 222 0.06 21.32 3.67
C ASN A 222 -0.91 20.30 3.03
N GLU A 223 -2.18 20.67 2.88
CA GLU A 223 -3.19 19.88 2.15
C GLU A 223 -3.55 20.53 0.81
N HIS A 224 -4.32 19.82 -0.02
CA HIS A 224 -4.81 20.42 -1.27
C HIS A 224 -5.77 21.58 -0.96
N GLU A 225 -5.60 22.72 -1.64
CA GLU A 225 -6.37 23.96 -1.46
C GLU A 225 -7.90 23.75 -1.31
N ARG A 226 -8.49 22.88 -2.14
CA ARG A 226 -9.92 22.55 -2.08
C ARG A 226 -10.38 22.01 -0.71
N VAL A 227 -9.55 21.20 -0.07
CA VAL A 227 -9.82 20.61 1.24
C VAL A 227 -9.64 21.67 2.32
N GLN A 228 -8.59 22.50 2.21
CA GLN A 228 -8.35 23.60 3.14
C GLN A 228 -9.52 24.59 3.17
N ARG A 229 -10.03 25.02 2.00
CA ARG A 229 -11.21 25.90 1.91
C ARG A 229 -12.44 25.28 2.57
N CYS A 230 -12.66 23.98 2.34
CA CYS A 230 -13.76 23.24 2.94
C CYS A 230 -13.69 23.20 4.47
N ARG A 231 -12.50 22.90 5.02
CA ARG A 231 -12.25 22.86 6.46
C ARG A 231 -12.43 24.23 7.11
N LYS A 232 -11.96 25.30 6.43
CA LYS A 232 -12.14 26.68 6.88
C LYS A 232 -13.60 27.08 6.99
N VAL A 233 -14.39 26.83 5.93
CA VAL A 233 -15.84 27.09 5.97
C VAL A 233 -16.50 26.32 7.11
N TRP A 234 -16.17 25.04 7.29
CA TRP A 234 -16.68 24.24 8.40
C TRP A 234 -16.32 24.82 9.77
N ALA A 235 -15.07 25.26 9.96
CA ALA A 235 -14.59 25.84 11.21
C ALA A 235 -15.34 27.13 11.58
N GLU A 236 -15.64 27.97 10.60
CA GLU A 236 -16.32 29.26 10.78
C GLU A 236 -17.85 29.11 10.98
N THR A 237 -18.50 28.21 10.23
CA THR A 237 -19.97 28.20 10.13
C THR A 237 -20.64 26.97 10.69
N LYS A 238 -19.93 25.84 10.81
CA LYS A 238 -20.51 24.50 11.05
C LYS A 238 -21.62 24.10 10.07
N ASP A 239 -21.68 24.75 8.91
CA ASP A 239 -22.64 24.47 7.85
C ASP A 239 -22.08 23.42 6.87
N ALA A 240 -22.67 22.23 6.90
CA ALA A 240 -22.24 21.11 6.07
C ALA A 240 -22.49 21.35 4.56
N GLU A 241 -23.56 22.04 4.18
CA GLU A 241 -23.88 22.33 2.78
C GLU A 241 -22.92 23.38 2.21
N ALA A 242 -22.65 24.44 2.97
CA ALA A 242 -21.69 25.47 2.58
C ALA A 242 -20.28 24.88 2.42
N ALA A 243 -19.82 24.07 3.37
CA ALA A 243 -18.52 23.40 3.30
C ALA A 243 -18.45 22.41 2.11
N LEU A 244 -19.51 21.64 1.86
CA LEU A 244 -19.58 20.72 0.73
C LEU A 244 -19.57 21.45 -0.62
N LYS A 245 -20.13 22.66 -0.70
CA LYS A 245 -20.05 23.50 -1.90
C LYS A 245 -18.61 23.99 -2.13
N ALA A 246 -17.87 24.32 -1.07
CA ALA A 246 -16.50 24.83 -1.16
C ALA A 246 -15.46 23.81 -1.65
N ILE A 247 -15.65 22.51 -1.35
CA ILE A 247 -14.69 21.47 -1.75
C ILE A 247 -14.76 21.11 -3.25
N GLY A 248 -15.95 21.18 -3.85
CA GLY A 248 -16.21 20.89 -5.27
C GLY A 248 -16.01 19.43 -5.72
N ASN A 249 -15.19 18.62 -5.03
CA ASN A 249 -14.98 17.20 -5.30
C ASN A 249 -15.73 16.31 -4.31
N ARG A 250 -16.61 15.45 -4.82
CA ARG A 250 -17.50 14.58 -4.02
C ARG A 250 -16.91 13.24 -3.57
N SER A 251 -15.67 12.91 -3.96
CA SER A 251 -15.08 11.57 -3.77
C SER A 251 -14.12 11.44 -2.57
N CYS A 252 -13.80 12.54 -1.88
CA CYS A 252 -12.92 12.52 -0.71
C CYS A 252 -13.68 12.27 0.60
N ILE A 253 -12.93 12.00 1.67
CA ILE A 253 -13.46 11.64 3.00
C ILE A 253 -14.32 12.77 3.55
N GLU A 254 -13.83 14.00 3.46
CA GLU A 254 -14.49 15.22 3.93
C GLU A 254 -15.83 15.41 3.21
N ALA A 255 -15.85 15.25 1.88
CA ALA A 255 -17.08 15.37 1.12
C ALA A 255 -18.10 14.26 1.44
N GLN A 256 -17.64 13.03 1.68
CA GLN A 256 -18.52 11.94 2.13
C GLN A 256 -19.12 12.27 3.50
N LEU A 257 -18.30 12.74 4.44
CA LEU A 257 -18.77 13.11 5.77
C LEU A 257 -19.81 14.24 5.70
N LEU A 258 -19.49 15.32 4.98
CA LEU A 258 -20.37 16.48 4.84
C LEU A 258 -21.67 16.17 4.10
N GLN A 259 -21.64 15.27 3.10
CA GLN A 259 -22.86 14.77 2.48
C GLN A 259 -23.76 14.02 3.47
N GLY A 260 -23.15 13.27 4.39
CA GLY A 260 -23.88 12.59 5.46
C GLY A 260 -24.51 13.58 6.43
N LEU A 261 -23.76 14.59 6.84
CA LEU A 261 -24.23 15.66 7.74
C LEU A 261 -25.36 16.48 7.09
N ALA A 262 -25.18 16.94 5.85
CA ALA A 262 -26.15 17.75 5.12
C ALA A 262 -27.49 17.01 4.87
N ARG A 263 -27.46 15.69 4.70
CA ARG A 263 -28.68 14.88 4.52
C ARG A 263 -29.46 14.67 5.82
N SER A 264 -28.80 14.80 6.97
CA SER A 264 -29.43 14.48 8.24
C SER A 264 -30.16 15.69 8.82
N HIS A 265 -31.49 15.66 8.77
CA HIS A 265 -32.34 16.68 9.40
C HIS A 265 -32.22 16.74 10.94
N LYS A 266 -31.54 15.78 11.59
CA LYS A 266 -31.49 15.64 13.06
C LYS A 266 -30.09 15.80 13.67
N ASN A 267 -29.11 16.38 12.96
CA ASN A 267 -27.73 16.49 13.45
C ASN A 267 -27.19 15.11 13.93
N ASP A 268 -27.14 14.13 13.02
CA ASP A 268 -26.70 12.75 13.28
C ASP A 268 -25.23 12.55 12.87
N PRO A 269 -24.26 12.78 13.77
CA PRO A 269 -22.83 12.59 13.46
C PRO A 269 -22.48 11.12 13.21
N PHE A 270 -23.19 10.17 13.85
CA PHE A 270 -22.95 8.75 13.65
C PHE A 270 -23.34 8.34 12.23
N GLY A 271 -24.56 8.69 11.79
CA GLY A 271 -25.02 8.44 10.43
C GLY A 271 -24.13 9.11 9.38
N ALA A 272 -23.62 10.31 9.66
CA ALA A 272 -22.67 10.98 8.77
C ALA A 272 -21.34 10.23 8.63
N ILE A 273 -20.77 9.77 9.75
CA ILE A 273 -19.57 8.92 9.73
C ILE A 273 -19.85 7.63 8.97
N GLN A 274 -21.04 7.03 9.10
CA GLN A 274 -21.43 5.83 8.37
C GLN A 274 -21.47 6.02 6.84
N ASN A 275 -21.53 7.25 6.33
CA ASN A 275 -21.44 7.55 4.91
C ASN A 275 -20.01 7.44 4.34
N ILE A 276 -18.98 7.50 5.20
CA ILE A 276 -17.58 7.23 4.82
C ILE A 276 -17.42 5.72 4.60
N SER A 277 -16.64 5.29 3.60
CA SER A 277 -16.45 3.85 3.37
C SER A 277 -15.92 3.10 4.60
N ARG A 278 -16.39 1.85 4.82
CA ARG A 278 -15.99 1.02 5.97
C ARG A 278 -14.48 0.90 6.14
N ASN A 279 -13.75 0.65 5.05
CA ASN A 279 -12.29 0.48 5.09
C ASN A 279 -11.57 1.77 5.53
N THR A 280 -12.06 2.92 5.10
CA THR A 280 -11.53 4.22 5.54
C THR A 280 -11.80 4.46 7.02
N ARG A 281 -12.99 4.11 7.52
CA ARG A 281 -13.29 4.22 8.96
C ARG A 281 -12.38 3.30 9.79
N LEU A 282 -12.19 2.06 9.33
CA LEU A 282 -11.32 1.09 9.97
C LEU A 282 -9.85 1.56 10.03
N MET A 283 -9.39 2.31 9.04
CA MET A 283 -8.03 2.88 9.04
C MET A 283 -7.74 3.72 10.30
N TYR A 284 -8.72 4.49 10.79
CA TYR A 284 -8.57 5.32 11.98
C TYR A 284 -8.44 4.48 13.26
N VAL A 285 -9.35 3.53 13.48
CA VAL A 285 -9.28 2.69 14.70
C VAL A 285 -8.08 1.76 14.68
N HIS A 286 -7.65 1.30 13.49
CA HIS A 286 -6.42 0.53 13.34
C HIS A 286 -5.15 1.37 13.55
N SER A 287 -5.17 2.68 13.31
CA SER A 287 -4.02 3.52 13.62
C SER A 287 -3.85 3.70 15.13
N TYR A 288 -4.93 3.72 15.91
CA TYR A 288 -4.84 3.65 17.38
C TYR A 288 -4.25 2.33 17.88
N GLN A 289 -4.70 1.18 17.33
CA GLN A 289 -4.06 -0.10 17.63
C GLN A 289 -2.56 -0.11 17.30
N SER A 290 -2.20 0.49 16.15
CA SER A 290 -0.81 0.60 15.70
C SER A 290 0.03 1.48 16.64
N TYR A 291 -0.57 2.54 17.18
CA TYR A 291 0.05 3.45 18.15
C TYR A 291 0.36 2.73 19.47
N LEU A 292 -0.65 2.05 20.03
CA LEU A 292 -0.47 1.23 21.23
C LEU A 292 0.58 0.14 21.04
N TRP A 293 0.59 -0.51 19.87
CA TRP A 293 1.58 -1.54 19.54
C TRP A 293 3.00 -0.98 19.52
N ASN A 294 3.22 0.19 18.88
CA ASN A 294 4.53 0.84 18.87
C ASN A 294 5.00 1.17 20.30
N LEU A 295 4.13 1.73 21.15
CA LEU A 295 4.47 2.06 22.55
C LEU A 295 4.83 0.81 23.35
N ALA A 296 4.01 -0.25 23.25
CA ALA A 296 4.24 -1.50 23.96
C ALA A 296 5.54 -2.19 23.53
N VAL A 297 5.88 -2.15 22.23
CA VAL A 297 7.15 -2.67 21.72
C VAL A 297 8.34 -1.87 22.22
N SER A 298 8.26 -0.54 22.22
CA SER A 298 9.30 0.30 22.82
C SER A 298 9.48 0.02 24.30
N TYR A 299 8.39 -0.13 25.05
CA TYR A 299 8.43 -0.50 26.46
C TYR A 299 9.06 -1.89 26.68
N ARG A 300 8.68 -2.88 25.86
CA ARG A 300 9.25 -4.24 25.87
C ARG A 300 10.75 -4.24 25.62
N LEU A 301 11.22 -3.45 24.65
CA LEU A 301 12.64 -3.35 24.32
C LEU A 301 13.44 -2.70 25.44
N ARG A 302 12.91 -1.64 26.09
CA ARG A 302 13.56 -0.97 27.22
C ARG A 302 13.63 -1.84 28.47
N THR A 303 12.61 -2.63 28.75
CA THR A 303 12.48 -3.40 30.00
C THR A 303 13.08 -4.80 29.94
N LEU A 304 12.94 -5.48 28.80
CA LEU A 304 13.32 -6.89 28.64
C LEU A 304 14.39 -7.11 27.54
N GLY A 305 14.85 -6.06 26.86
CA GLY A 305 15.94 -6.11 25.89
C GLY A 305 15.63 -6.86 24.59
N ARG A 306 16.67 -7.26 23.83
CA ARG A 306 16.57 -7.91 22.51
C ARG A 306 16.79 -9.43 22.56
N LYS A 307 16.27 -10.06 23.62
CA LYS A 307 16.26 -11.53 23.81
C LYS A 307 14.84 -11.98 24.14
N PRO A 308 14.44 -13.21 23.79
CA PRO A 308 13.20 -13.78 24.31
C PRO A 308 13.22 -13.79 25.84
N ALA A 309 12.06 -13.52 26.45
CA ALA A 309 11.88 -13.52 27.89
C ALA A 309 10.62 -14.31 28.25
N ALA A 310 10.59 -14.86 29.48
CA ALA A 310 9.38 -15.48 30.00
C ALA A 310 8.19 -14.51 29.93
N GLY A 311 7.03 -15.03 29.53
CA GLY A 311 5.81 -14.28 29.26
C GLY A 311 5.69 -13.71 27.85
N ASP A 312 6.76 -13.69 27.04
CA ASP A 312 6.65 -13.29 25.63
C ASP A 312 5.74 -14.25 24.85
N LEU A 313 5.22 -13.77 23.71
CA LEU A 313 4.48 -14.61 22.77
C LEU A 313 5.36 -14.90 21.56
N VAL A 314 5.34 -16.13 21.08
CA VAL A 314 6.05 -16.57 19.86
C VAL A 314 5.10 -17.33 18.94
N VAL A 315 5.35 -17.27 17.62
CA VAL A 315 4.57 -18.04 16.62
C VAL A 315 5.41 -19.21 16.14
N ARG A 316 4.88 -20.45 16.23
CA ARG A 316 5.60 -21.68 15.81
C ARG A 316 5.82 -21.78 14.30
N SER A 317 5.03 -21.08 13.49
CA SER A 317 5.16 -21.07 12.03
C SER A 317 6.19 -20.03 11.54
N SER A 318 6.97 -20.42 10.53
CA SER A 318 7.92 -19.53 9.85
C SER A 318 7.25 -18.47 8.96
N ALA A 319 5.95 -18.61 8.68
CA ALA A 319 5.17 -17.58 8.01
C ALA A 319 4.90 -16.40 8.95
N GLU A 320 4.82 -15.17 8.41
CA GLU A 320 4.23 -14.05 9.13
C GLU A 320 2.78 -14.42 9.51
N PRO A 321 2.35 -14.27 10.78
CA PRO A 321 0.97 -14.49 11.18
C PRO A 321 0.07 -13.65 10.27
N SER A 322 -0.73 -14.37 9.47
CA SER A 322 -1.26 -13.79 8.26
C SER A 322 -2.46 -12.90 8.57
N ALA A 323 -2.53 -11.73 7.93
CA ALA A 323 -3.76 -10.92 7.89
C ALA A 323 -4.93 -11.62 7.15
N LYS A 324 -4.80 -12.91 6.79
CA LYS A 324 -5.82 -13.71 6.07
C LYS A 324 -7.09 -13.97 6.87
N ARG A 325 -7.13 -13.61 8.16
CA ARG A 325 -8.36 -13.58 9.00
C ARG A 325 -9.57 -12.90 8.33
N LEU A 326 -9.37 -12.05 7.31
CA LEU A 326 -10.45 -11.37 6.59
C LEU A 326 -11.22 -12.23 5.58
N ARG A 327 -10.85 -13.50 5.29
CA ARG A 327 -11.43 -14.22 4.12
C ARG A 327 -12.06 -15.57 4.40
N THR A 328 -11.54 -16.36 5.32
CA THR A 328 -12.07 -17.69 5.61
C THR A 328 -12.72 -17.69 6.99
N SER A 329 -13.94 -18.18 7.06
CA SER A 329 -14.63 -18.54 8.32
C SER A 329 -13.94 -19.67 9.08
N GLU A 330 -12.81 -20.17 8.57
CA GLU A 330 -11.94 -21.13 9.23
C GLU A 330 -11.01 -20.37 10.17
N LYS A 331 -11.16 -20.67 11.47
CA LYS A 331 -10.21 -20.30 12.52
C LYS A 331 -8.88 -20.99 12.21
N GLN A 332 -8.01 -20.34 11.46
CA GLN A 332 -6.59 -20.66 11.55
C GLN A 332 -6.12 -20.06 12.88
N GLU A 333 -6.02 -20.91 13.90
CA GLU A 333 -5.34 -20.56 15.13
C GLU A 333 -3.90 -20.24 14.74
N ASP A 334 -3.51 -18.97 14.81
CA ASP A 334 -2.08 -18.64 14.84
C ASP A 334 -1.54 -19.41 16.06
N ASP A 335 -0.69 -20.40 15.82
CA ASP A 335 -0.11 -21.30 16.85
C ASP A 335 0.87 -20.48 17.71
N VAL A 336 0.28 -19.66 18.58
CA VAL A 336 0.93 -18.71 19.45
C VAL A 336 1.17 -19.40 20.79
N VAL A 337 2.42 -19.35 21.23
CA VAL A 337 2.89 -19.99 22.44
C VAL A 337 3.42 -18.94 23.39
N VAL A 338 3.08 -19.08 24.67
CA VAL A 338 3.71 -18.28 25.73
C VAL A 338 5.07 -18.86 26.04
N VAL A 339 6.09 -18.01 25.99
CA VAL A 339 7.43 -18.34 26.41
C VAL A 339 7.45 -18.50 27.93
N THR A 340 8.02 -19.60 28.40
CA THR A 340 8.21 -19.91 29.81
C THR A 340 9.70 -20.00 30.10
N SER A 341 10.08 -19.98 31.38
CA SER A 341 11.49 -20.17 31.77
C SER A 341 12.08 -21.48 31.25
N ASP A 342 11.25 -22.51 31.04
CA ASP A 342 11.68 -23.84 30.59
C ASP A 342 11.88 -23.95 29.07
N ASN A 343 11.25 -23.08 28.27
CA ASN A 343 11.28 -23.15 26.81
C ASN A 343 11.95 -21.94 26.13
N VAL A 344 12.37 -20.92 26.88
CA VAL A 344 12.93 -19.67 26.35
C VAL A 344 14.12 -19.88 25.41
N GLU A 345 14.97 -20.88 25.70
CA GLU A 345 16.15 -21.22 24.91
C GLU A 345 15.82 -21.82 23.54
N GLN A 346 14.58 -22.28 23.33
CA GLN A 346 14.13 -22.85 22.04
C GLN A 346 13.82 -21.76 21.01
N TYR A 347 13.74 -20.50 21.42
CA TYR A 347 13.28 -19.40 20.60
C TYR A 347 14.37 -18.35 20.41
N SER A 348 14.29 -17.62 19.31
CA SER A 348 15.09 -16.45 19.03
C SER A 348 14.24 -15.18 19.16
N PHE A 349 14.89 -14.02 19.28
CA PHE A 349 14.14 -12.76 19.35
C PHE A 349 13.34 -12.46 18.07
N SER A 350 13.66 -13.11 16.94
CA SER A 350 12.90 -12.99 15.69
C SER A 350 11.57 -13.77 15.71
N ASP A 351 11.39 -14.67 16.68
CA ASP A 351 10.16 -15.43 16.86
C ASP A 351 9.14 -14.68 17.71
N VAL A 352 9.60 -13.67 18.47
CA VAL A 352 8.77 -12.88 19.38
C VAL A 352 7.78 -12.02 18.60
N VAL A 353 6.51 -12.18 18.94
CA VAL A 353 5.39 -11.38 18.45
C VAL A 353 4.76 -10.57 19.58
N MET A 354 4.20 -9.44 19.22
CA MET A 354 3.36 -8.62 20.10
C MET A 354 1.94 -8.55 19.52
N PRO A 355 0.88 -8.69 20.33
CA PRO A 355 -0.48 -8.57 19.85
C PRO A 355 -0.77 -7.13 19.46
N ILE A 356 -1.36 -6.95 18.29
CA ILE A 356 -2.15 -5.77 17.97
C ILE A 356 -3.43 -5.88 18.81
N PRO A 357 -3.68 -4.95 19.75
CA PRO A 357 -4.67 -5.15 20.82
C PRO A 357 -6.08 -5.40 20.26
N GLY A 358 -6.79 -6.41 20.76
CA GLY A 358 -8.13 -6.77 20.30
C GLY A 358 -8.80 -7.81 21.19
N TYR A 359 -10.06 -8.15 20.89
CA TYR A 359 -10.84 -9.08 21.72
C TYR A 359 -10.54 -10.56 21.47
N ASP A 360 -9.75 -10.90 20.46
CA ASP A 360 -9.49 -12.27 19.99
C ASP A 360 -7.98 -12.47 19.73
N VAL A 361 -7.18 -12.05 20.73
CA VAL A 361 -5.73 -12.25 20.85
C VAL A 361 -5.36 -12.56 22.29
N GLN A 362 -4.27 -13.30 22.45
CA GLN A 362 -3.58 -13.49 23.71
C GLN A 362 -2.63 -12.32 23.96
N TYR A 363 -2.50 -11.95 25.23
CA TYR A 363 -1.57 -10.92 25.68
C TYR A 363 -0.36 -11.56 26.37
N PRO A 364 0.85 -11.00 26.25
CA PRO A 364 2.03 -11.49 26.96
C PRO A 364 1.81 -11.61 28.47
N ASP A 365 2.36 -12.64 29.10
CA ASP A 365 2.30 -12.81 30.56
C ASP A 365 3.48 -12.12 31.25
N ASN A 366 3.61 -10.81 31.02
CA ASN A 366 4.67 -9.99 31.60
C ASN A 366 4.25 -8.52 31.74
N ALA A 367 5.16 -7.67 32.22
CA ALA A 367 4.89 -6.26 32.50
C ALA A 367 4.39 -5.45 31.28
N VAL A 368 4.63 -5.93 30.05
CA VAL A 368 4.21 -5.23 28.82
C VAL A 368 2.69 -5.17 28.71
N SER A 369 1.99 -6.25 29.09
CA SER A 369 0.53 -6.28 29.06
C SER A 369 -0.07 -5.31 30.06
N LYS A 370 0.52 -5.21 31.26
CA LYS A 370 0.12 -4.23 32.27
C LYS A 370 0.25 -2.80 31.72
N TYR A 371 1.41 -2.46 31.16
CA TYR A 371 1.65 -1.16 30.54
C TYR A 371 0.64 -0.86 29.41
N LEU A 372 0.34 -1.85 28.56
CA LEU A 372 -0.63 -1.71 27.48
C LEU A 372 -2.06 -1.47 28.00
N PHE A 373 -2.43 -2.12 29.10
CA PHE A 373 -3.74 -1.93 29.74
C PHE A 373 -3.85 -0.54 30.37
N GLU A 374 -2.79 -0.05 31.02
CA GLU A 374 -2.73 1.31 31.57
C GLU A 374 -2.88 2.39 30.47
N LEU A 375 -2.25 2.21 29.31
CA LEU A 375 -2.42 3.11 28.16
C LEU A 375 -3.87 3.16 27.66
N MET A 376 -4.51 2.00 27.56
CA MET A 376 -5.91 1.86 27.15
C MET A 376 -6.87 2.50 28.17
N GLU A 377 -6.63 2.26 29.46
CA GLU A 377 -7.41 2.84 30.56
C GLU A 377 -7.28 4.36 30.62
N ALA A 378 -6.07 4.91 30.42
CA ALA A 378 -5.83 6.36 30.35
C ALA A 378 -6.63 7.03 29.22
N ASP A 379 -6.85 6.32 28.11
CA ASP A 379 -7.69 6.78 27.00
C ASP A 379 -9.19 6.47 27.19
N VAL A 380 -9.59 5.75 28.24
CA VAL A 380 -10.96 5.28 28.48
C VAL A 380 -11.46 4.39 27.33
N ILE A 381 -10.59 3.50 26.83
CA ILE A 381 -10.89 2.55 25.75
C ILE A 381 -10.46 1.16 26.20
N ASP A 382 -11.31 0.14 26.04
CA ASP A 382 -10.89 -1.26 26.23
C ASP A 382 -11.07 -2.07 24.94
N LEU A 383 -9.95 -2.36 24.26
CA LEU A 383 -9.94 -3.13 23.02
C LEU A 383 -10.08 -4.64 23.22
N ARG A 384 -9.98 -5.14 24.47
CA ARG A 384 -10.19 -6.56 24.81
C ARG A 384 -11.67 -6.93 24.77
N ALA A 385 -12.56 -5.94 24.88
CA ALA A 385 -13.99 -6.12 24.76
C ALA A 385 -14.47 -5.80 23.34
N LYS A 386 -15.60 -6.41 22.93
CA LYS A 386 -16.27 -6.04 21.68
C LYS A 386 -16.91 -4.65 21.84
N HIS A 387 -16.69 -3.81 20.84
CA HIS A 387 -17.29 -2.48 20.78
C HIS A 387 -18.79 -2.57 20.45
N LYS A 388 -19.60 -1.66 21.03
CA LYS A 388 -21.07 -1.63 20.83
C LYS A 388 -21.47 -1.53 19.35
N VAL A 389 -20.72 -0.75 18.58
CA VAL A 389 -20.81 -0.72 17.12
C VAL A 389 -19.94 -1.83 16.54
N LYS A 390 -20.58 -2.82 15.90
CA LYS A 390 -19.93 -4.03 15.34
C LYS A 390 -18.73 -3.72 14.44
N ASP A 391 -18.82 -2.65 13.63
CA ASP A 391 -17.73 -2.25 12.73
C ASP A 391 -16.43 -1.89 13.45
N TYR A 392 -16.50 -1.45 14.70
CA TYR A 392 -15.33 -1.08 15.51
C TYR A 392 -14.96 -2.17 16.54
N SER A 393 -15.56 -3.36 16.45
CA SER A 393 -15.11 -4.52 17.21
C SER A 393 -13.87 -5.12 16.55
N LEU A 394 -12.72 -4.93 17.17
CA LEU A 394 -11.42 -5.29 16.62
C LEU A 394 -10.92 -6.61 17.20
N ALA A 395 -10.81 -7.64 16.36
CA ALA A 395 -10.36 -8.97 16.80
C ALA A 395 -8.89 -8.97 17.26
N GLY A 396 -8.07 -8.06 16.70
CA GLY A 396 -6.62 -8.09 16.88
C GLY A 396 -5.95 -9.15 16.00
N CYS A 397 -4.63 -9.12 16.01
CA CYS A 397 -3.76 -10.13 15.39
C CYS A 397 -2.37 -10.03 16.01
N TYR A 398 -1.42 -10.83 15.54
CA TYR A 398 -0.03 -10.79 16.01
C TYR A 398 0.87 -10.14 14.99
N ARG A 399 1.94 -9.50 15.47
CA ARG A 399 2.96 -8.88 14.63
C ARG A 399 4.33 -9.14 15.24
N ARG A 400 5.29 -9.57 14.41
CA ARG A 400 6.69 -9.76 14.84
C ARG A 400 7.29 -8.45 15.32
N VAL A 401 8.01 -8.50 16.44
CA VAL A 401 8.65 -7.33 17.06
C VAL A 401 9.82 -6.83 16.20
N ILE A 402 10.58 -7.76 15.61
CA ILE A 402 11.69 -7.47 14.70
C ILE A 402 11.42 -8.02 13.31
N CYS A 403 11.83 -7.24 12.31
CA CYS A 403 11.90 -7.66 10.92
C CYS A 403 13.37 -7.74 10.51
N ARG A 404 13.78 -8.90 9.97
CA ARG A 404 15.08 -9.03 9.30
C ARG A 404 14.90 -8.94 7.79
N PRO A 405 15.65 -8.06 7.10
CA PRO A 405 15.62 -8.03 5.65
C PRO A 405 16.18 -9.34 5.07
N THR A 406 15.64 -9.79 3.95
CA THR A 406 16.19 -10.89 3.15
C THR A 406 16.74 -10.33 1.83
N ASP A 407 17.53 -11.10 1.08
CA ASP A 407 18.14 -10.67 -0.19
C ASP A 407 18.87 -9.32 -0.10
N ALA A 408 19.50 -9.07 1.07
CA ALA A 408 20.04 -7.76 1.39
C ALA A 408 21.44 -7.59 0.81
N SER A 409 21.66 -6.49 0.08
CA SER A 409 22.98 -6.08 -0.42
C SER A 409 23.09 -4.57 -0.42
N TRP A 410 24.31 -4.05 -0.26
CA TRP A 410 24.53 -2.62 -0.23
C TRP A 410 25.89 -2.24 -0.85
N GLN A 411 26.02 -0.99 -1.25
CA GLN A 411 27.27 -0.41 -1.74
C GLN A 411 27.30 1.10 -1.54
N ILE A 412 28.50 1.64 -1.34
CA ILE A 412 28.75 3.09 -1.38
C ILE A 412 28.89 3.52 -2.84
N ILE A 413 28.34 4.68 -3.16
CA ILE A 413 28.42 5.32 -4.47
C ILE A 413 28.96 6.73 -4.28
N ARG A 414 30.01 7.10 -4.99
CA ARG A 414 30.49 8.47 -5.06
C ARG A 414 29.91 9.15 -6.29
N TYR A 415 29.48 10.40 -6.12
CA TYR A 415 28.69 11.08 -7.15
C TYR A 415 28.85 12.61 -7.08
N ASN A 416 28.76 13.31 -8.22
CA ASN A 416 28.90 14.77 -8.29
C ASN A 416 27.58 15.52 -8.49
N ASP A 417 26.77 15.13 -9.48
CA ASP A 417 25.49 15.77 -9.76
C ASP A 417 24.39 15.20 -8.84
N VAL A 418 23.68 16.08 -8.14
CA VAL A 418 22.55 15.73 -7.27
C VAL A 418 21.35 15.17 -8.03
N ASN A 419 21.21 15.51 -9.31
CA ASN A 419 20.10 15.10 -10.16
C ASN A 419 20.39 13.84 -10.98
N GLN A 420 21.64 13.37 -11.04
CA GLN A 420 21.98 12.17 -11.82
C GLN A 420 21.31 10.93 -11.23
N ASP A 421 20.84 10.02 -12.08
CA ASP A 421 20.31 8.73 -11.65
C ASP A 421 21.46 7.81 -11.17
N LEU A 422 21.39 7.37 -9.90
CA LEU A 422 22.40 6.47 -9.32
C LEU A 422 22.00 4.98 -9.42
N GLN A 423 20.82 4.73 -9.95
CA GLN A 423 20.25 3.40 -10.13
C GLN A 423 19.17 3.45 -11.21
N LEU A 424 19.22 2.50 -12.15
CA LEU A 424 18.21 2.38 -13.20
C LEU A 424 16.97 1.64 -12.72
N SER A 425 15.82 1.97 -13.30
CA SER A 425 14.57 1.24 -13.10
C SER A 425 14.41 0.08 -14.08
N ASP A 426 13.42 -0.78 -13.85
CA ASP A 426 13.12 -1.88 -14.78
C ASP A 426 12.71 -1.35 -16.16
N LEU A 427 12.04 -0.19 -16.21
CA LEU A 427 11.68 0.44 -17.47
C LEU A 427 12.92 0.98 -18.20
N ASP A 428 13.85 1.61 -17.47
CA ASP A 428 15.11 2.10 -18.03
C ASP A 428 15.90 0.97 -18.69
N LEU A 429 15.99 -0.18 -18.01
CA LEU A 429 16.66 -1.37 -18.52
C LEU A 429 15.94 -1.97 -19.74
N LEU A 430 14.60 -2.01 -19.73
CA LEU A 430 13.80 -2.47 -20.87
C LEU A 430 13.92 -1.54 -22.09
N GLU A 431 14.13 -0.26 -21.87
CA GLU A 431 14.38 0.74 -22.92
C GLU A 431 15.86 0.74 -23.39
N GLY A 432 16.67 -0.20 -22.90
CA GLY A 432 18.05 -0.41 -23.35
C GLY A 432 19.08 0.51 -22.70
N LYS A 433 18.73 1.23 -21.62
CA LYS A 433 19.71 2.01 -20.86
C LYS A 433 20.67 1.06 -20.14
N VAL A 434 21.95 1.38 -20.19
CA VAL A 434 23.02 0.59 -19.58
C VAL A 434 23.43 1.23 -18.26
N GLU A 435 23.56 0.43 -17.19
CA GLU A 435 24.12 0.92 -15.93
C GLU A 435 25.60 1.24 -16.15
N GLU A 436 25.98 2.51 -15.94
CA GLU A 436 27.39 2.88 -15.96
C GLU A 436 28.13 2.30 -14.75
N PRO A 437 29.42 1.94 -14.89
CA PRO A 437 30.24 1.54 -13.76
C PRO A 437 30.28 2.68 -12.74
N LYS A 438 29.95 2.37 -11.49
CA LYS A 438 29.97 3.36 -10.42
C LYS A 438 31.41 3.76 -10.15
N LYS A 439 31.70 5.05 -10.29
CA LYS A 439 33.04 5.60 -10.02
C LYS A 439 33.25 5.70 -8.50
N ASN A 440 34.48 5.49 -8.06
CA ASN A 440 34.90 5.71 -6.66
C ASN A 440 35.27 7.18 -6.39
N GLU A 441 34.90 8.09 -7.29
CA GLU A 441 35.24 9.50 -7.23
C GLU A 441 33.96 10.35 -7.23
N GLY A 442 33.92 11.36 -6.35
CA GLY A 442 32.84 12.33 -6.32
C GLY A 442 32.76 13.10 -5.00
N ILE A 443 32.17 14.30 -5.05
CA ILE A 443 32.03 15.19 -3.89
C ILE A 443 30.96 14.75 -2.90
N HIS A 444 29.99 13.94 -3.34
CA HIS A 444 28.91 13.44 -2.51
C HIS A 444 28.98 11.92 -2.36
N THR A 445 28.49 11.45 -1.23
CA THR A 445 28.36 10.02 -0.91
C THR A 445 26.89 9.62 -0.94
N ALA A 446 26.59 8.50 -1.57
CA ALA A 446 25.31 7.83 -1.46
C ALA A 446 25.52 6.38 -1.03
N VAL A 447 24.49 5.81 -0.39
CA VAL A 447 24.43 4.39 -0.06
C VAL A 447 23.26 3.79 -0.80
N ALA A 448 23.55 2.87 -1.72
CA ALA A 448 22.53 2.09 -2.40
C ALA A 448 22.32 0.78 -1.65
N VAL A 449 21.08 0.51 -1.26
CA VAL A 449 20.69 -0.68 -0.49
C VAL A 449 19.57 -1.38 -1.25
N LYS A 450 19.67 -2.70 -1.35
CA LYS A 450 18.65 -3.58 -1.90
C LYS A 450 18.26 -4.60 -0.83
N PHE A 451 16.99 -4.89 -0.66
CA PHE A 451 16.51 -5.90 0.30
C PHE A 451 15.03 -6.23 0.09
N THR A 452 14.62 -7.41 0.54
CA THR A 452 13.23 -7.87 0.59
C THR A 452 12.68 -7.72 2.01
N LEU A 453 11.49 -7.12 2.14
CA LEU A 453 10.72 -7.09 3.39
C LEU A 453 9.40 -7.87 3.23
N PRO A 454 8.91 -8.55 4.28
CA PRO A 454 7.61 -9.19 4.24
C PRO A 454 6.47 -8.16 4.13
N SER A 455 5.27 -8.65 3.82
CA SER A 455 4.08 -7.81 3.79
C SER A 455 3.83 -7.11 5.13
N SER A 456 3.10 -6.01 5.12
CA SER A 456 2.82 -5.21 6.33
C SER A 456 4.07 -4.63 7.03
N THR A 457 5.17 -4.45 6.31
CA THR A 457 6.43 -3.88 6.84
C THR A 457 6.75 -2.54 6.16
N TYR A 458 7.35 -1.60 6.90
CA TYR A 458 7.63 -0.24 6.44
C TYR A 458 9.12 -0.05 6.12
N ALA A 459 9.45 0.19 4.85
CA ALA A 459 10.84 0.47 4.44
C ALA A 459 11.41 1.74 5.10
N THR A 460 10.57 2.71 5.48
CA THR A 460 10.99 3.89 6.23
C THR A 460 11.58 3.53 7.59
N MET A 461 11.09 2.46 8.25
CA MET A 461 11.63 2.00 9.53
C MET A 461 12.98 1.28 9.35
N ALA A 462 13.16 0.58 8.24
CA ALA A 462 14.47 0.05 7.85
C ALA A 462 15.49 1.19 7.61
N ILE A 463 15.09 2.25 6.89
CA ILE A 463 15.93 3.44 6.66
C ILE A 463 16.26 4.14 7.99
N ARG A 464 15.27 4.30 8.87
CA ARG A 464 15.47 4.84 10.23
C ARG A 464 16.52 4.05 11.00
N GLU A 465 16.47 2.72 10.93
CA GLU A 465 17.46 1.85 11.57
C GLU A 465 18.87 1.99 10.99
N MET A 466 19.02 2.30 9.70
CA MET A 466 20.35 2.56 9.11
C MET A 466 20.86 3.96 9.43
N LEU A 467 19.97 4.96 9.46
CA LEU A 467 20.34 6.37 9.67
C LEU A 467 20.48 6.76 11.13
N LYS A 468 19.86 6.01 12.06
CA LYS A 468 19.72 6.38 13.49
C LYS A 468 19.10 7.77 13.70
N ARG A 469 18.25 8.20 12.76
CA ARG A 469 17.58 9.51 12.77
C ARG A 469 16.08 9.37 12.70
N SER A 470 15.37 10.33 13.28
CA SER A 470 13.92 10.41 13.19
C SER A 470 13.45 10.44 11.73
N SER A 471 12.31 9.80 11.47
CA SER A 471 11.65 9.80 10.16
C SER A 471 10.66 10.97 9.99
N ASP A 472 10.62 11.91 10.94
CA ASP A 472 9.66 13.02 10.94
C ASP A 472 9.79 13.89 9.68
N HIS A 473 8.68 14.47 9.23
CA HIS A 473 8.54 15.20 7.97
C HIS A 473 9.48 16.41 7.85
N LYS A 474 9.97 16.93 8.97
CA LYS A 474 11.02 17.96 9.00
C LYS A 474 12.36 17.47 8.39
N PHE A 475 12.62 16.17 8.44
CA PHE A 475 13.84 15.53 7.93
C PHE A 475 13.72 15.06 6.47
N THR A 476 12.50 14.97 5.93
CA THR A 476 12.24 14.59 4.54
C THR A 476 11.81 15.81 3.71
N GLY A 477 12.77 16.64 3.29
CA GLY A 477 12.54 17.58 2.18
C GLY A 477 13.06 19.02 2.31
N LYS A 478 13.77 19.40 3.38
CA LYS A 478 14.47 20.68 3.47
C LYS A 478 15.86 20.50 4.06
N ASN A 479 16.80 21.35 3.61
CA ASN A 479 18.23 21.36 3.93
C ASN A 479 18.52 20.89 5.37
N LEU A 480 19.13 19.71 5.47
CA LEU A 480 19.61 19.14 6.73
C LEU A 480 20.80 19.99 7.20
N THR A 481 20.64 20.76 8.27
CA THR A 481 21.78 21.30 9.02
C THR A 481 22.36 20.20 9.92
N ALA A 482 23.67 20.25 10.17
CA ALA A 482 24.43 19.19 10.84
C ALA A 482 24.18 19.08 12.36
N ASP A 483 23.43 20.01 12.97
CA ASP A 483 23.40 20.22 14.42
C ASP A 483 22.12 19.75 15.14
N GLU A 484 21.30 18.87 14.55
CA GLU A 484 20.11 18.36 15.26
C GLU A 484 20.37 17.05 16.02
N PRO A 485 19.91 16.93 17.29
CA PRO A 485 20.26 15.83 18.17
C PRO A 485 19.73 14.48 17.67
N LEU A 486 20.47 13.42 18.01
CA LEU A 486 20.06 12.03 17.83
C LEU A 486 18.70 11.80 18.52
N ASP A 487 17.89 10.93 17.92
CA ASP A 487 16.58 10.55 18.47
C ASP A 487 16.77 9.95 19.88
N GLN A 488 16.25 10.59 20.92
CA GLN A 488 16.45 10.17 22.32
C GLN A 488 15.76 8.83 22.64
N ASP A 489 14.82 8.38 21.80
CA ASP A 489 14.23 7.04 21.86
C ASP A 489 15.07 5.98 21.15
N PHE A 490 16.25 6.33 20.64
CA PHE A 490 17.18 5.40 20.04
C PHE A 490 17.90 4.57 21.12
N VAL A 491 17.40 3.36 21.38
CA VAL A 491 18.12 2.38 22.19
C VAL A 491 19.28 1.84 21.37
N SER A 492 20.48 2.39 21.58
CA SER A 492 21.70 1.95 20.92
C SER A 492 22.11 0.52 21.37
N PRO A 493 22.81 -0.26 20.53
CA PRO A 493 23.36 -1.55 20.94
C PRO A 493 24.44 -1.46 22.03
N GLU A 494 25.11 -0.32 22.15
CA GLU A 494 26.31 -0.14 22.99
C GLU A 494 25.97 0.28 24.43
N SER A 495 24.85 0.99 24.64
CA SER A 495 24.42 1.52 25.94
C SER A 495 23.91 0.47 26.95
N MET A 496 24.19 -0.82 26.72
CA MET A 496 23.77 -1.93 27.59
C MET A 496 24.92 -2.87 27.98
N SER A 497 26.18 -2.53 27.63
CA SER A 497 27.36 -3.32 28.03
C SER A 497 28.07 -2.81 29.28
N GLU A 498 27.76 -1.60 29.75
CA GLU A 498 28.31 -1.03 30.98
C GLU A 498 27.21 -0.87 32.03
N GLY A 499 26.99 -1.92 32.80
CA GLY A 499 25.97 -1.91 33.85
C GLY A 499 25.92 -3.21 34.62
N ASN A 500 27.07 -3.71 35.06
CA ASN A 500 27.17 -4.64 36.20
C ASN A 500 28.62 -4.67 36.72
N SER A 501 28.93 -3.68 37.54
CA SER A 501 29.95 -3.78 38.59
C SER A 501 29.65 -2.71 39.64
N VAL A 502 28.79 -3.04 40.60
CA VAL A 502 29.02 -3.09 42.06
C VAL A 502 27.83 -3.78 42.69
#